data_AF-A0A927Q541-F1
#
_entry.id   AF-A0A927Q541-F1
#
_cell.length_a   1.000
_cell.length_b   1.000
_cell.length_c   1.000
_cell.angle_alpha   90.00
_cell.angle_beta   90.00
_cell.angle_gamma   90.00
#
_symmetry.space_group_name_H-M   'P 1'
#
loop_
_entity.id
_entity.type
_entity.pdbx_description
1 polymer ?
#
loop_
_entity_poly.entity_id
_entity_poly.type
_entity_poly.pdbx_seq_one_letter_code
_entity_poly.pdbx_strand_id
1 'polypeptide(L)'
;MDPEFWHQRWQEGRTAFHNAKVMPLLQKHWPALALPPGSRVFVPLAGKSLDMHWLAAQGHAVLGAELSPLAVEAFFAEAGLTPAVANEADGVHHRAGPIDLVRGDVFALADATLAGVEAVYDRAALIALPPDLRRRYAAEVYGRLQRGCQALLITLEYPQTQMDGPPFSVDEAEVRTLFADDWDIALLERRDILADEPRFREGGVESLHTAVYRLQRL
;
A
#
# COMPACT_ATOMS: atom_id res chain seq x y z
N MET A 1 -9.91 -3.66 10.45
CA MET A 1 -10.42 -3.93 9.09
C MET A 1 -11.54 -4.93 9.28
N ASP A 2 -12.60 -4.94 8.48
CA ASP A 2 -13.51 -6.11 8.47
C ASP A 2 -12.92 -7.12 7.47
N PRO A 3 -12.32 -8.23 7.92
CA PRO A 3 -11.74 -9.23 7.02
C PRO A 3 -12.78 -9.80 6.05
N GLU A 4 -14.01 -9.98 6.53
CA GLU A 4 -15.09 -10.60 5.77
C GLU A 4 -15.49 -9.73 4.58
N PHE A 5 -15.55 -8.40 4.77
CA PHE A 5 -15.79 -7.44 3.70
C PHE A 5 -14.78 -7.58 2.55
N TRP A 6 -13.48 -7.69 2.86
CA TRP A 6 -12.43 -7.80 1.82
C TRP A 6 -12.38 -9.20 1.20
N HIS A 7 -12.59 -10.24 1.98
CA HIS A 7 -12.73 -11.61 1.46
C HIS A 7 -13.90 -11.70 0.47
N GLN A 8 -15.06 -11.12 0.82
CA GLN A 8 -16.24 -11.09 -0.05
C GLN A 8 -15.97 -10.32 -1.35
N ARG A 9 -15.30 -9.15 -1.28
CA ARG A 9 -14.93 -8.38 -2.48
C ARG A 9 -14.08 -9.21 -3.45
N TRP A 10 -13.10 -9.97 -2.95
CA TRP A 10 -12.27 -10.85 -3.77
C TRP A 10 -13.05 -12.04 -4.34
N GLN A 11 -13.90 -12.69 -3.52
CA GLN A 11 -14.76 -13.79 -3.96
C GLN A 11 -15.73 -13.37 -5.08
N GLU A 12 -16.27 -12.15 -5.00
CA GLU A 12 -17.17 -11.59 -5.99
C GLU A 12 -16.45 -10.95 -7.19
N GLY A 13 -15.12 -11.01 -7.25
CA GLY A 13 -14.32 -10.41 -8.32
C GLY A 13 -14.38 -8.88 -8.38
N ARG A 14 -14.83 -8.21 -7.32
CA ARG A 14 -14.92 -6.74 -7.22
C ARG A 14 -13.56 -6.11 -6.93
N THR A 15 -12.61 -6.30 -7.84
CA THR A 15 -11.20 -5.91 -7.71
C THR A 15 -10.84 -4.67 -8.52
N ALA A 16 -11.78 -3.73 -8.69
CA ALA A 16 -11.55 -2.49 -9.47
C ALA A 16 -10.40 -1.61 -8.94
N PHE A 17 -9.88 -1.88 -7.74
CA PHE A 17 -8.66 -1.27 -7.19
C PHE A 17 -7.36 -1.85 -7.77
N HIS A 18 -7.40 -3.07 -8.31
CA HIS A 18 -6.27 -3.71 -8.97
C HIS A 18 -5.96 -3.00 -10.30
N ASN A 19 -4.69 -2.66 -10.49
CA ASN A 19 -4.21 -2.15 -11.75
C ASN A 19 -3.50 -3.26 -12.51
N ALA A 20 -3.92 -3.52 -13.75
CA ALA A 20 -3.30 -4.51 -14.63
C ALA A 20 -1.91 -4.06 -15.16
N LYS A 21 -1.46 -2.87 -14.78
CA LYS A 21 -0.14 -2.33 -15.05
C LYS A 21 0.48 -1.79 -13.76
N VAL A 22 1.80 -1.71 -13.75
CA VAL A 22 2.55 -0.99 -12.72
C VAL A 22 2.05 0.46 -12.65
N MET A 23 1.88 0.98 -11.44
CA MET A 23 1.43 2.34 -11.19
C MET A 23 2.44 3.36 -11.76
N PRO A 24 2.06 4.21 -12.73
CA PRO A 24 3.00 5.17 -13.31
C PRO A 24 3.59 6.16 -12.29
N LEU A 25 2.82 6.51 -11.25
CA LEU A 25 3.28 7.38 -10.16
C LEU A 25 4.39 6.73 -9.33
N LEU A 26 4.35 5.41 -9.13
CA LEU A 26 5.46 4.67 -8.51
C LEU A 26 6.72 4.83 -9.36
N GLN A 27 6.63 4.51 -10.65
CA GLN A 27 7.80 4.57 -11.54
C GLN A 27 8.41 5.97 -11.62
N LYS A 28 7.56 7.00 -11.63
CA LYS A 28 7.98 8.40 -11.70
C LYS A 28 8.68 8.87 -10.41
N HIS A 29 8.14 8.52 -9.24
CA HIS A 29 8.54 9.13 -7.97
C HIS A 29 9.40 8.24 -7.07
N TRP A 30 9.43 6.91 -7.29
CA TRP A 30 10.28 5.99 -6.52
C TRP A 30 11.76 6.40 -6.48
N PRO A 31 12.39 6.87 -7.58
CA PRO A 31 13.78 7.29 -7.54
C PRO A 31 14.08 8.42 -6.53
N ALA A 32 13.07 9.22 -6.15
CA ALA A 32 13.22 10.30 -5.18
C ALA A 32 13.47 9.82 -3.73
N LEU A 33 13.26 8.52 -3.46
CA LEU A 33 13.62 7.89 -2.19
C LEU A 33 15.12 7.59 -2.08
N ALA A 34 15.85 7.58 -3.21
CA ALA A 34 17.30 7.36 -3.27
C ALA A 34 17.80 6.12 -2.49
N LEU A 35 17.02 5.03 -2.54
CA LEU A 35 17.31 3.81 -1.81
C LEU A 35 18.50 3.04 -2.42
N PRO A 36 19.40 2.49 -1.61
CA PRO A 36 20.40 1.54 -2.08
C PRO A 36 19.78 0.31 -2.77
N PRO A 37 20.48 -0.30 -3.75
CA PRO A 37 20.15 -1.63 -4.22
C PRO A 37 20.14 -2.64 -3.07
N GLY A 38 19.21 -3.59 -3.10
CA GLY A 38 19.02 -4.57 -2.03
C GLY A 38 18.21 -4.06 -0.83
N SER A 39 17.87 -2.76 -0.77
CA SER A 39 17.05 -2.25 0.32
C SER A 39 15.71 -2.98 0.42
N ARG A 40 15.25 -3.19 1.64
CA ARG A 40 14.01 -3.91 1.90
C ARG A 40 12.80 -2.98 1.87
N VAL A 41 11.85 -3.28 0.99
CA VAL A 41 10.65 -2.47 0.72
C VAL A 41 9.42 -3.20 1.23
N PHE A 42 8.59 -2.50 1.99
CA PHE A 42 7.32 -3.00 2.48
C PHE A 42 6.14 -2.46 1.66
N VAL A 43 5.23 -3.35 1.26
CA VAL A 43 3.99 -3.06 0.53
C VAL A 43 2.79 -3.54 1.37
N PRO A 44 2.17 -2.65 2.16
CA PRO A 44 1.03 -2.97 3.00
C PRO A 44 -0.25 -3.16 2.16
N LEU A 45 -1.14 -4.07 2.59
CA LEU A 45 -2.41 -4.38 1.92
C LEU A 45 -2.22 -4.61 0.41
N ALA A 46 -1.24 -5.46 0.09
CA ALA A 46 -0.66 -5.55 -1.24
C ALA A 46 -1.63 -6.05 -2.32
N GLY A 47 -2.70 -6.75 -1.95
CA GLY A 47 -3.56 -7.46 -2.89
C GLY A 47 -2.74 -8.37 -3.80
N LYS A 48 -2.87 -8.15 -5.11
CA LYS A 48 -2.03 -8.77 -6.14
C LYS A 48 -1.22 -7.73 -6.93
N SER A 49 -0.69 -6.71 -6.23
CA SER A 49 -0.11 -5.54 -6.89
C SER A 49 1.13 -5.89 -7.74
N LEU A 50 1.06 -5.62 -9.05
CA LEU A 50 2.20 -5.74 -9.96
C LEU A 50 3.36 -4.80 -9.61
N ASP A 51 3.09 -3.78 -8.79
CA ASP A 51 4.09 -2.86 -8.26
C ASP A 51 5.18 -3.60 -7.47
N MET A 52 4.82 -4.68 -6.76
CA MET A 52 5.80 -5.52 -6.04
C MET A 52 6.82 -6.17 -6.98
N HIS A 53 6.37 -6.67 -8.14
CA HIS A 53 7.27 -7.23 -9.14
C HIS A 53 8.18 -6.16 -9.75
N TRP A 54 7.66 -4.95 -9.95
CA TRP A 54 8.47 -3.85 -10.45
C TRP A 54 9.54 -3.43 -9.44
N LEU A 55 9.19 -3.31 -8.15
CA LEU A 55 10.13 -3.02 -7.06
C LEU A 55 11.23 -4.09 -6.97
N ALA A 56 10.84 -5.37 -7.04
CA ALA A 56 11.79 -6.48 -7.10
C ALA A 56 12.72 -6.38 -8.31
N ALA A 57 12.20 -6.01 -9.49
CA ALA A 57 12.99 -5.80 -10.70
C ALA A 57 13.93 -4.58 -10.61
N GLN A 58 13.67 -3.62 -9.72
CA GLN A 58 14.61 -2.55 -9.39
C GLN A 58 15.74 -3.00 -8.43
N GLY A 59 15.77 -4.28 -8.05
CA GLY A 59 16.79 -4.86 -7.18
C GLY A 59 16.49 -4.78 -5.69
N HIS A 60 15.23 -4.54 -5.30
CA HIS A 60 14.81 -4.51 -3.90
C HIS A 60 14.34 -5.88 -3.41
N ALA A 61 14.54 -6.15 -2.11
CA ALA A 61 13.83 -7.22 -1.42
C ALA A 61 12.44 -6.71 -1.02
N VAL A 62 11.36 -7.39 -1.42
CA VAL A 62 10.00 -6.89 -1.26
C VAL A 62 9.24 -7.75 -0.25
N LEU A 63 8.78 -7.12 0.82
CA LEU A 63 7.84 -7.68 1.78
C LEU A 63 6.44 -7.14 1.45
N GLY A 64 5.44 -8.00 1.31
CA GLY A 64 4.04 -7.61 1.23
C GLY A 64 3.23 -8.21 2.37
N ALA A 65 2.13 -7.56 2.74
CA ALA A 65 1.10 -8.15 3.61
C ALA A 65 -0.27 -8.06 2.95
N GLU A 66 -0.99 -9.18 2.89
CA GLU A 66 -2.31 -9.27 2.29
C GLU A 66 -3.17 -10.26 3.07
N LEU A 67 -4.43 -9.92 3.33
CA LEU A 67 -5.32 -10.76 4.12
C LEU A 67 -5.93 -11.88 3.26
N SER A 68 -6.25 -11.60 2.01
CA SER A 68 -7.03 -12.47 1.14
C SER A 68 -6.20 -13.62 0.57
N PRO A 69 -6.55 -14.89 0.85
CA PRO A 69 -5.88 -16.04 0.22
C PRO A 69 -6.00 -16.00 -1.30
N LEU A 70 -7.15 -15.57 -1.84
CA LEU A 70 -7.39 -15.45 -3.28
C LEU A 70 -6.44 -14.45 -3.93
N ALA A 71 -6.14 -13.34 -3.26
CA ALA A 71 -5.23 -12.31 -3.77
C ALA A 71 -3.79 -12.83 -3.82
N VAL A 72 -3.36 -13.48 -2.73
CA VAL A 72 -2.02 -14.09 -2.62
C VAL A 72 -1.83 -15.19 -3.67
N GLU A 73 -2.81 -16.08 -3.84
CA GLU A 73 -2.78 -17.13 -4.86
C GLU A 73 -2.72 -16.54 -6.27
N ALA A 74 -3.59 -15.57 -6.57
CA ALA A 74 -3.60 -14.90 -7.86
C ALA A 74 -2.30 -14.15 -8.17
N PHE A 75 -1.70 -13.49 -7.17
CA PHE A 75 -0.43 -12.77 -7.32
C PHE A 75 0.69 -13.66 -7.88
N PHE A 76 0.89 -14.85 -7.30
CA PHE A 76 1.92 -15.77 -7.77
C PHE A 76 1.50 -16.49 -9.07
N ALA A 77 0.24 -16.92 -9.18
CA ALA A 77 -0.25 -17.64 -10.35
C ALA A 77 -0.18 -16.80 -11.64
N GLU A 78 -0.57 -15.53 -11.57
CA GLU A 78 -0.52 -14.61 -12.72
C GLU A 78 0.92 -14.30 -13.17
N ALA A 79 1.87 -14.36 -12.24
CA ALA A 79 3.30 -14.22 -12.54
C ALA A 79 3.96 -15.55 -12.99
N GLY A 80 3.23 -16.67 -12.99
CA GLY A 80 3.78 -18.00 -13.28
C GLY A 80 4.80 -18.48 -12.24
N LEU A 81 4.66 -18.02 -10.99
CA LEU A 81 5.57 -18.33 -9.89
C LEU A 81 4.93 -19.37 -8.95
N THR A 82 5.75 -20.29 -8.44
CA THR A 82 5.38 -21.20 -7.34
C THR A 82 6.15 -20.80 -6.09
N PRO A 83 5.51 -20.19 -5.08
CA PRO A 83 6.20 -19.77 -3.87
C PRO A 83 6.52 -20.95 -2.95
N ALA A 84 7.63 -20.84 -2.22
CA ALA A 84 7.84 -21.62 -1.01
C ALA A 84 6.91 -21.10 0.09
N VAL A 85 6.20 -22.01 0.77
CA VAL A 85 5.19 -21.65 1.77
C VAL A 85 5.66 -22.05 3.17
N ALA A 86 5.59 -21.13 4.12
CA ALA A 86 5.90 -21.39 5.53
C ALA A 86 4.83 -20.79 6.44
N ASN A 87 4.39 -21.52 7.46
CA ASN A 87 3.53 -20.98 8.51
C ASN A 87 4.42 -20.41 9.62
N GLU A 88 4.24 -19.14 9.93
CA GLU A 88 4.97 -18.41 10.97
C GLU A 88 3.97 -17.77 11.95
N ALA A 89 4.47 -17.17 13.03
CA ALA A 89 3.62 -16.68 14.11
C ALA A 89 2.70 -15.52 13.68
N ASP A 90 3.10 -14.76 12.67
CA ASP A 90 2.43 -13.56 12.17
C ASP A 90 1.72 -13.76 10.81
N GLY A 91 1.72 -14.98 10.29
CA GLY A 91 0.98 -15.31 9.08
C GLY A 91 1.57 -16.48 8.30
N VAL A 92 1.07 -16.64 7.07
CA VAL A 92 1.61 -17.63 6.12
C VAL A 92 2.46 -16.90 5.09
N HIS A 93 3.75 -17.15 5.11
CA HIS A 93 4.71 -16.55 4.19
C HIS A 93 4.73 -17.31 2.86
N HIS A 94 4.55 -16.59 1.77
CA HIS A 94 4.71 -17.09 0.41
C HIS A 94 5.91 -16.39 -0.23
N ARG A 95 7.00 -17.15 -0.45
CA ARG A 95 8.28 -16.60 -0.90
C ARG A 95 8.65 -17.09 -2.28
N ALA A 96 8.92 -16.17 -3.21
CA ALA A 96 9.46 -16.47 -4.53
C ALA A 96 10.49 -15.42 -4.94
N GLY A 97 11.75 -15.84 -5.10
CA GLY A 97 12.84 -14.92 -5.40
C GLY A 97 12.98 -13.83 -4.32
N PRO A 98 13.03 -12.54 -4.69
CA PRO A 98 13.16 -11.43 -3.74
C PRO A 98 11.84 -11.02 -3.07
N ILE A 99 10.72 -11.70 -3.34
CA ILE A 99 9.40 -11.35 -2.82
C ILE A 99 9.00 -12.31 -1.70
N ASP A 100 8.60 -11.74 -0.57
CA ASP A 100 7.91 -12.41 0.55
C ASP A 100 6.54 -11.77 0.73
N LEU A 101 5.46 -12.48 0.39
CA LEU A 101 4.08 -12.03 0.59
C LEU A 101 3.45 -12.79 1.75
N VAL A 102 3.22 -12.08 2.85
CA VAL A 102 2.61 -12.63 4.05
C VAL A 102 1.10 -12.61 3.88
N ARG A 103 0.48 -13.80 3.88
CA ARG A 103 -0.96 -13.94 4.03
C ARG A 103 -1.32 -13.80 5.50
N GLY A 104 -1.79 -12.62 5.90
CA GLY A 104 -2.06 -12.29 7.30
C GLY A 104 -2.58 -10.87 7.51
N ASP A 105 -2.92 -10.55 8.76
CA ASP A 105 -3.28 -9.20 9.15
C ASP A 105 -2.01 -8.34 9.25
N VAL A 106 -2.01 -7.18 8.60
CA VAL A 106 -0.90 -6.22 8.65
C VAL A 106 -0.56 -5.78 10.09
N PHE A 107 -1.56 -5.71 10.97
CA PHE A 107 -1.38 -5.35 12.37
C PHE A 107 -0.74 -6.49 13.19
N ALA A 108 -0.77 -7.72 12.69
CA ALA A 108 -0.23 -8.91 13.35
C ALA A 108 1.23 -9.22 12.95
N LEU A 109 1.76 -8.54 11.92
CA LEU A 109 3.17 -8.70 11.51
C LEU A 109 4.10 -8.56 12.71
N ALA A 110 5.06 -9.47 12.85
CA ALA A 110 6.04 -9.42 13.94
C ALA A 110 7.08 -8.31 13.74
N ASP A 111 7.68 -7.83 14.83
CA ASP A 111 8.77 -6.83 14.75
C ASP A 111 9.95 -7.38 13.95
N ALA A 112 10.27 -8.66 14.12
CA ALA A 112 11.29 -9.35 13.33
C ALA A 112 10.96 -9.34 11.82
N THR A 113 9.68 -9.44 11.46
CA THR A 113 9.22 -9.40 10.07
C THR A 113 9.33 -7.99 9.50
N LEU A 114 9.14 -6.93 10.29
CA LEU A 114 9.34 -5.54 9.86
C LEU A 114 10.79 -5.05 10.00
N ALA A 115 11.65 -5.80 10.68
CA ALA A 115 13.03 -5.43 10.92
C ALA A 115 13.80 -5.22 9.60
N GLY A 116 14.56 -4.14 9.52
CA GLY A 116 15.34 -3.82 8.32
C GLY A 116 14.54 -3.30 7.14
N VAL A 117 13.22 -3.08 7.26
CA VAL A 117 12.46 -2.34 6.24
C VAL A 117 13.00 -0.91 6.15
N GLU A 118 13.51 -0.54 4.98
CA GLU A 118 14.10 0.76 4.69
C GLU A 118 13.15 1.66 3.90
N ALA A 119 12.14 1.08 3.26
CA ALA A 119 11.12 1.85 2.58
C ALA A 119 9.72 1.23 2.62
N VAL A 120 8.70 2.08 2.50
CA VAL A 120 7.31 1.68 2.31
C VAL A 120 6.81 2.19 0.96
N TYR A 121 6.08 1.36 0.23
CA TYR A 121 5.25 1.81 -0.89
C TYR A 121 3.78 1.59 -0.52
N ASP A 122 3.09 2.68 -0.19
CA ASP A 122 1.70 2.67 0.25
C ASP A 122 0.82 3.30 -0.82
N ARG A 123 0.13 2.44 -1.55
CA ARG A 123 -0.84 2.83 -2.56
C ARG A 123 -2.07 1.95 -2.39
N ALA A 124 -3.22 2.61 -2.24
CA ALA A 124 -4.49 1.94 -1.94
C ALA A 124 -4.52 1.14 -0.62
N ALA A 125 -3.55 1.33 0.29
CA ALA A 125 -3.59 0.76 1.63
C ALA A 125 -4.18 1.76 2.63
N LEU A 126 -3.53 2.92 2.86
CA LEU A 126 -4.03 3.91 3.80
C LEU A 126 -5.46 4.37 3.47
N ILE A 127 -5.73 4.66 2.20
CA ILE A 127 -7.06 5.08 1.69
C ILE A 127 -8.10 3.95 1.70
N ALA A 128 -7.72 2.70 1.98
CA ALA A 128 -8.68 1.60 2.14
C ALA A 128 -9.21 1.49 3.58
N LEU A 129 -8.58 2.19 4.53
CA LEU A 129 -8.90 2.11 5.95
C LEU A 129 -9.84 3.23 6.38
N PRO A 130 -10.87 2.95 7.21
CA PRO A 130 -11.68 3.99 7.85
C PRO A 130 -10.86 4.80 8.87
N PRO A 131 -11.33 5.98 9.30
CA PRO A 131 -10.54 6.93 10.10
C PRO A 131 -9.85 6.36 11.34
N ASP A 132 -10.56 5.59 12.18
CA ASP A 132 -9.97 5.03 13.41
C ASP A 132 -8.88 4.00 13.12
N LEU A 133 -9.05 3.22 12.04
CA LEU A 133 -8.03 2.26 11.61
C LEU A 133 -6.84 2.95 10.94
N ARG A 134 -7.02 4.11 10.30
CA ARG A 134 -5.90 4.90 9.76
C ARG A 134 -4.97 5.39 10.89
N ARG A 135 -5.53 5.86 12.01
CA ARG A 135 -4.72 6.26 13.18
C ARG A 135 -3.94 5.07 13.75
N ARG A 136 -4.62 3.93 13.92
CA ARG A 136 -3.98 2.69 14.37
C ARG A 136 -2.88 2.26 13.40
N TYR A 137 -3.13 2.35 12.10
CA TYR A 137 -2.18 1.97 11.06
C TYR A 137 -0.93 2.86 11.03
N ALA A 138 -1.09 4.18 11.19
CA ALA A 138 0.03 5.08 11.34
C ALA A 138 0.88 4.73 12.59
N ALA A 139 0.23 4.43 13.73
CA ALA A 139 0.93 4.09 14.97
C ALA A 139 1.57 2.68 14.98
N GLU A 140 0.82 1.65 14.59
CA GLU A 140 1.19 0.23 14.75
C GLU A 140 1.81 -0.39 13.50
N VAL A 141 1.85 0.31 12.37
CA VAL A 141 2.57 -0.18 11.17
C VAL A 141 3.72 0.76 10.86
N TYR A 142 3.41 2.03 10.56
CA TYR A 142 4.46 3.03 10.29
C TYR A 142 5.31 3.31 11.53
N GLY A 143 4.69 3.44 12.71
CA GLY A 143 5.35 3.71 13.99
C GLY A 143 6.29 2.61 14.47
N ARG A 144 6.27 1.41 13.86
CA ARG A 144 7.21 0.30 14.16
C ARG A 144 8.43 0.23 13.24
N LEU A 145 8.49 1.04 12.19
CA LEU A 145 9.63 1.10 11.26
C LEU A 145 10.87 1.76 11.89
N GLN A 146 12.04 1.51 11.33
CA GLN A 146 13.28 2.13 11.84
C GLN A 146 13.41 3.61 11.44
N ARG A 147 14.17 4.40 12.22
CA ARG A 147 14.53 5.78 11.84
C ARG A 147 15.26 5.80 10.50
N GLY A 148 15.04 6.84 9.70
CA GLY A 148 15.56 6.95 8.35
C GLY A 148 14.80 6.13 7.30
N CYS A 149 13.82 5.31 7.69
CA CYS A 149 12.91 4.65 6.75
C CYS A 149 12.21 5.69 5.88
N GLN A 150 12.13 5.43 4.58
CA GLN A 150 11.45 6.27 3.61
C GLN A 150 10.06 5.72 3.30
N ALA A 151 9.13 6.54 2.82
CA ALA A 151 7.88 6.03 2.26
C ALA A 151 7.48 6.83 1.03
N LEU A 152 6.94 6.13 0.03
CA LEU A 152 6.17 6.74 -1.04
C LEU A 152 4.70 6.43 -0.80
N LEU A 153 3.94 7.45 -0.37
CA LEU A 153 2.51 7.35 -0.05
C LEU A 153 1.70 8.00 -1.17
N ILE A 154 0.69 7.29 -1.67
CA ILE A 154 -0.25 7.79 -2.68
C ILE A 154 -1.65 7.83 -2.10
N THR A 155 -2.25 9.03 -2.05
CA THR A 155 -3.61 9.25 -1.59
C THR A 155 -4.54 9.71 -2.71
N LEU A 156 -5.84 9.71 -2.40
CA LEU A 156 -6.90 10.33 -3.19
C LEU A 156 -7.57 11.40 -2.35
N GLU A 157 -7.89 12.53 -2.98
CA GLU A 157 -8.53 13.68 -2.36
C GLU A 157 -9.80 14.04 -3.12
N TYR A 158 -10.93 13.95 -2.44
CA TYR A 158 -12.24 14.38 -2.92
C TYR A 158 -13.10 14.81 -1.72
N PRO A 159 -14.24 15.52 -1.93
CA PRO A 159 -15.15 15.85 -0.83
C PRO A 159 -15.73 14.57 -0.21
N GLN A 160 -15.23 14.16 0.98
CA GLN A 160 -15.54 12.86 1.59
C GLN A 160 -17.04 12.59 1.77
N THR A 161 -17.87 13.64 1.90
CA THR A 161 -19.33 13.54 2.00
C THR A 161 -20.01 13.08 0.72
N GLN A 162 -19.32 13.06 -0.43
CA GLN A 162 -19.86 12.65 -1.73
C GLN A 162 -19.71 11.14 -2.00
N MET A 163 -18.89 10.42 -1.22
CA MET A 163 -18.73 8.96 -1.35
C MET A 163 -18.21 8.33 -0.05
N ASP A 164 -18.89 7.29 0.43
CA ASP A 164 -18.57 6.62 1.71
C ASP A 164 -17.32 5.71 1.68
N GLY A 165 -16.65 5.58 0.52
CA GLY A 165 -15.46 4.74 0.35
C GLY A 165 -15.72 3.23 0.49
N PRO A 166 -14.66 2.39 0.48
CA PRO A 166 -13.32 2.71 0.00
C PRO A 166 -13.25 2.83 -1.55
N PRO A 167 -12.28 3.59 -2.08
CA PRO A 167 -11.26 4.33 -1.32
C PRO A 167 -11.85 5.55 -0.60
N PHE A 168 -11.34 5.85 0.59
CA PHE A 168 -11.63 7.07 1.35
C PHE A 168 -10.74 8.21 0.86
N SER A 169 -11.20 9.44 1.05
CA SER A 169 -10.41 10.65 0.89
C SER A 169 -9.40 10.75 2.04
N VAL A 170 -8.13 10.97 1.71
CA VAL A 170 -7.06 11.31 2.66
C VAL A 170 -6.34 12.53 2.08
N ASP A 171 -6.69 13.70 2.60
CA ASP A 171 -6.08 14.97 2.20
C ASP A 171 -4.76 15.24 2.92
N GLU A 172 -4.06 16.29 2.48
CA GLU A 172 -2.78 16.68 3.07
C GLU A 172 -2.87 16.96 4.57
N ALA A 173 -3.98 17.53 5.06
CA ALA A 173 -4.15 17.84 6.47
C ALA A 173 -4.23 16.56 7.32
N GLU A 174 -4.91 15.53 6.81
CA GLU A 174 -4.94 14.23 7.46
C GLU A 174 -3.58 13.50 7.37
N VAL A 175 -2.88 13.54 6.23
CA VAL A 175 -1.51 12.99 6.13
C VAL A 175 -0.60 13.62 7.18
N ARG A 176 -0.65 14.95 7.34
CA ARG A 176 0.12 15.66 8.36
C ARG A 176 -0.29 15.27 9.77
N THR A 177 -1.59 15.16 10.04
CA THR A 177 -2.11 14.74 11.36
C THR A 177 -1.64 13.33 11.73
N LEU A 178 -1.55 12.42 10.75
CA LEU A 178 -1.17 11.03 10.98
C LEU A 178 0.33 10.83 11.18
N PHE A 179 1.17 11.62 10.49
CA PHE A 179 2.59 11.29 10.35
C PHE A 179 3.57 12.39 10.81
N ALA A 180 3.16 13.66 10.93
CA ALA A 180 4.10 14.77 11.10
C ALA A 180 4.86 14.79 12.44
N ASP A 181 4.38 14.04 13.44
CA ASP A 181 5.07 13.94 14.74
C ASP A 181 6.38 13.14 14.65
N ASP A 182 6.44 12.14 13.76
CA ASP A 182 7.57 11.19 13.64
C ASP A 182 8.18 11.15 12.22
N TRP A 183 7.59 11.85 11.26
CA TRP A 183 8.00 11.81 9.85
C TRP A 183 8.09 13.21 9.23
N ASP A 184 9.17 13.47 8.52
CA ASP A 184 9.26 14.57 7.57
C ASP A 184 8.41 14.27 6.34
N ILE A 185 7.53 15.20 5.95
CA ILE A 185 6.57 15.01 4.85
C ILE A 185 6.84 16.01 3.73
N ALA A 186 7.04 15.50 2.52
CA ALA A 186 7.17 16.30 1.29
C ALA A 186 6.13 15.88 0.25
N LEU A 187 5.29 16.81 -0.19
CA LEU A 187 4.39 16.61 -1.34
C LEU A 187 5.20 16.67 -2.64
N LEU A 188 5.23 15.57 -3.39
CA LEU A 188 5.97 15.46 -4.66
C LEU A 188 5.11 15.80 -5.87
N GLU A 189 3.84 15.41 -5.85
CA GLU A 189 2.89 15.67 -6.94
C GLU A 189 1.48 15.73 -6.36
N ARG A 190 0.68 16.66 -6.88
CA ARG A 190 -0.77 16.68 -6.72
C ARG A 190 -1.36 16.99 -8.09
N ARG A 191 -2.26 16.15 -8.57
CA ARG A 191 -2.89 16.33 -9.89
C ARG A 191 -4.38 16.01 -9.85
N ASP A 192 -5.16 16.76 -10.62
CA ASP A 192 -6.54 16.42 -10.92
C ASP A 192 -6.56 15.17 -11.83
N ILE A 193 -7.41 14.21 -11.49
CA ILE A 193 -7.60 12.95 -12.23
C ILE A 193 -9.08 12.64 -12.48
N LEU A 194 -10.01 13.54 -12.15
CA LEU A 194 -11.45 13.24 -12.24
C LEU A 194 -11.87 12.87 -13.66
N ALA A 195 -11.28 13.51 -14.67
CA ALA A 195 -11.55 13.22 -16.08
C ALA A 195 -11.25 11.76 -16.45
N ASP A 196 -10.16 11.22 -15.90
CA ASP A 196 -9.62 9.87 -16.17
C ASP A 196 -10.27 8.78 -15.30
N GLU A 197 -11.18 9.15 -14.40
CA GLU A 197 -11.79 8.26 -13.40
C GLU A 197 -13.33 8.23 -13.53
N PRO A 198 -13.87 7.53 -14.56
CA PRO A 198 -15.31 7.48 -14.83
C PRO A 198 -16.17 7.09 -13.63
N ARG A 199 -15.70 6.12 -12.82
CA ARG A 199 -16.40 5.65 -11.63
C ARG A 199 -16.70 6.78 -10.63
N PHE A 200 -15.75 7.70 -10.43
CA PHE A 200 -15.92 8.81 -9.50
C PHE A 200 -16.83 9.88 -10.09
N ARG A 201 -16.64 10.20 -11.36
CA ARG A 201 -17.48 11.16 -12.10
C ARG A 201 -18.94 10.73 -12.17
N GLU A 202 -19.19 9.46 -12.50
CA GLU A 202 -20.54 8.87 -12.52
C GLU A 202 -21.13 8.73 -11.11
N GLY A 203 -20.28 8.59 -10.10
CA GLY A 203 -20.66 8.61 -8.68
C GLY A 203 -20.99 9.99 -8.12
N GLY A 204 -20.93 11.05 -8.93
CA GLY A 204 -21.26 12.41 -8.51
C GLY A 204 -20.16 13.14 -7.76
N VAL A 205 -18.91 12.65 -7.81
CA VAL A 205 -17.76 13.33 -7.21
C VAL A 205 -17.39 14.55 -8.05
N GLU A 206 -17.33 15.72 -7.42
CA GLU A 206 -17.13 17.01 -8.09
C GLU A 206 -15.66 17.38 -8.31
N SER A 207 -14.76 16.82 -7.50
CA SER A 207 -13.31 16.97 -7.67
C SER A 207 -12.61 15.72 -7.18
N LEU A 208 -11.56 15.30 -7.90
CA LEU A 208 -10.75 14.15 -7.52
C LEU A 208 -9.29 14.44 -7.86
N HIS A 209 -8.45 14.44 -6.84
CA HIS A 209 -7.01 14.57 -7.01
C HIS A 209 -6.32 13.31 -6.50
N THR A 210 -5.19 12.97 -7.10
CA THR A 210 -4.21 12.09 -6.46
C THR A 210 -3.05 12.93 -5.98
N ALA A 211 -2.55 12.61 -4.79
CA ALA A 211 -1.39 13.24 -4.20
C ALA A 211 -0.34 12.17 -3.87
N VAL A 212 0.93 12.50 -4.14
CA VAL A 212 2.08 11.63 -3.89
C VAL A 212 2.98 12.33 -2.87
N TYR A 213 3.24 11.65 -1.77
CA TYR A 213 4.08 12.14 -0.69
C TYR A 213 5.32 11.27 -0.56
N ARG A 214 6.46 11.92 -0.32
CA ARG A 214 7.62 11.28 0.30
C ARG A 214 7.56 11.53 1.80
N LEU A 215 7.67 10.48 2.58
CA LEU A 215 7.84 10.57 4.02
C LEU A 215 9.22 10.04 4.38
N GLN A 216 9.89 10.67 5.35
CA GLN A 216 11.12 10.16 5.94
C GLN A 216 10.98 10.12 7.44
N ARG A 217 11.16 8.94 8.04
CA ARG A 217 11.07 8.78 9.48
C ARG A 217 12.24 9.49 10.17
N LEU A 218 11.91 10.36 11.12
CA LEU A 218 12.86 11.16 11.88
C LEU A 218 13.75 10.28 12.75
#